data_AF-A0A6I6XYX6-F1
#
_entry.id   AF-A0A6I6XYX6-F1
#
_cell.length_a   1.000
_cell.length_b   1.000
_cell.length_c   1.000
_cell.angle_alpha   90.00
_cell.angle_beta   90.00
_cell.angle_gamma   90.00
#
_symmetry.space_group_name_H-M   'P 1'
#
loop_
_entity.id
_entity.type
_entity.pdbx_description
1 polymer ?
#
loop_
_entity_poly.entity_id
_entity_poly.type
_entity_poly.pdbx_seq_one_letter_code
_entity_poly.pdbx_strand_id
1 'polypeptide(L)'
;MAHLALYKLDLLDAFENRRDDWTYVDFEKLLTKVRPSANYQDAKGIIIAAHKDGSWPKTVKRYLLSNYRVHQNVSSEFNEVFAAVVATLTEQEKQGWGLSETA
;
A
#
# COMPACT_ATOMS: atom_id res chain seq x y z
N MET A 1 -1.08 6.28 19.63
CA MET A 1 -1.61 5.13 18.88
C MET A 1 -2.92 5.55 18.24
N ALA A 2 -2.94 5.81 16.94
CA ALA A 2 -4.22 6.04 16.26
C ALA A 2 -4.96 4.70 16.24
N HIS A 3 -6.06 4.57 16.99
CA HIS A 3 -6.90 3.38 16.91
C HIS A 3 -7.49 3.30 15.50
N LEU A 4 -6.92 2.43 14.68
CA LEU A 4 -7.56 1.98 13.46
C LEU A 4 -8.86 1.29 13.86
N ALA A 5 -9.97 1.69 13.23
CA ALA A 5 -11.24 1.01 13.41
C ALA A 5 -11.08 -0.47 13.03
N LEU A 6 -11.81 -1.37 13.70
CA LEU A 6 -11.69 -2.83 13.53
C LEU A 6 -11.72 -3.27 12.05
N TYR A 7 -12.63 -2.71 11.25
CA TYR A 7 -12.73 -3.05 9.82
C TYR A 7 -11.44 -2.74 9.02
N LYS A 8 -10.64 -1.76 9.45
CA LYS A 8 -9.35 -1.42 8.82
C LYS A 8 -8.29 -2.46 9.17
N LEU A 9 -8.31 -2.94 10.40
CA LEU A 9 -7.42 -4.02 10.86
C LEU A 9 -7.73 -5.31 10.11
N ASP A 10 -9.00 -5.71 10.06
CA ASP A 10 -9.45 -6.91 9.34
C ASP A 10 -9.08 -6.84 7.85
N LEU A 11 -9.22 -5.66 7.24
CA LEU A 11 -8.83 -5.41 5.85
C LEU A 11 -7.32 -5.61 5.67
N LEU A 12 -6.50 -4.96 6.51
CA LEU A 12 -5.05 -5.07 6.45
C LEU A 12 -4.56 -6.50 6.69
N ASP A 13 -5.12 -7.19 7.69
CA ASP A 13 -4.81 -8.59 7.99
C ASP A 13 -5.15 -9.52 6.82
N ALA A 14 -6.29 -9.29 6.15
CA ALA A 14 -6.67 -10.07 4.99
C ALA A 14 -5.67 -9.91 3.84
N PHE A 15 -5.19 -8.69 3.59
CA PHE A 15 -4.21 -8.41 2.53
C PHE A 15 -2.78 -8.83 2.88
N GLU A 16 -2.40 -8.80 4.16
CA GLU A 16 -1.07 -9.21 4.59
C GLU A 16 -0.85 -10.73 4.47
N ASN A 17 -1.93 -11.49 4.66
CA ASN A 17 -1.94 -12.95 4.54
C ASN A 17 -2.14 -13.43 3.09
N ARG A 18 -2.48 -12.52 2.18
CA ARG A 18 -2.68 -12.83 0.75
C ARG A 18 -1.38 -13.20 0.05
N ARG A 19 -1.46 -14.21 -0.80
CA ARG A 19 -0.34 -14.73 -1.61
C ARG A 19 -0.63 -14.64 -3.11
N ASP A 20 -1.80 -14.14 -3.48
CA ASP A 20 -2.22 -13.88 -4.85
C ASP A 20 -1.62 -12.58 -5.38
N ASP A 21 -1.74 -12.37 -6.69
CA ASP A 21 -1.18 -11.21 -7.36
C ASP A 21 -2.05 -9.94 -7.27
N TRP A 22 -2.55 -9.66 -6.07
CA TRP A 22 -3.42 -8.52 -5.82
C TRP A 22 -2.72 -7.17 -6.01
N THR A 23 -3.51 -6.14 -6.27
CA THR A 23 -3.09 -4.76 -6.55
C THR A 23 -3.84 -3.74 -5.69
N TYR A 24 -3.40 -2.47 -5.69
CA TYR A 24 -4.07 -1.38 -4.99
C TYR A 24 -5.57 -1.28 -5.35
N VAL A 25 -5.95 -1.61 -6.58
CA VAL A 25 -7.36 -1.63 -7.03
C VAL A 25 -8.17 -2.66 -6.26
N ASP A 26 -7.61 -3.84 -5.99
CA ASP A 26 -8.29 -4.89 -5.22
C ASP A 26 -8.50 -4.45 -3.77
N PHE A 27 -7.50 -3.75 -3.21
CA PHE A 27 -7.59 -3.14 -1.89
C PHE A 27 -8.70 -2.10 -1.82
N GLU A 28 -8.72 -1.14 -2.75
CA GLU A 28 -9.75 -0.10 -2.81
C GLU A 28 -11.16 -0.69 -3.03
N LYS A 29 -11.29 -1.69 -3.92
CA LYS A 29 -12.57 -2.40 -4.14
C LYS A 29 -13.08 -3.06 -2.87
N LEU A 30 -12.21 -3.76 -2.13
CA LEU A 30 -12.63 -4.41 -0.89
C LEU A 30 -12.96 -3.39 0.19
N LEU A 31 -12.20 -2.29 0.28
CA LEU A 31 -12.48 -1.19 1.18
C LEU A 31 -13.87 -0.59 0.91
N THR A 32 -14.21 -0.27 -0.34
CA THR A 32 -15.53 0.26 -0.70
C THR A 32 -16.63 -0.79 -0.47
N LYS A 33 -16.34 -2.09 -0.62
CA LYS A 33 -17.31 -3.15 -0.31
C LYS A 33 -17.63 -3.23 1.19
N VAL A 34 -16.62 -3.10 2.05
CA VAL A 34 -16.78 -3.15 3.51
C VAL A 34 -17.34 -1.83 4.05
N ARG A 35 -16.96 -0.71 3.44
CA ARG A 35 -17.42 0.63 3.78
C ARG A 35 -17.78 1.39 2.49
N PRO A 36 -19.05 1.39 2.07
CA PRO A 36 -19.49 2.02 0.81
C PRO A 36 -19.19 3.51 0.69
N SER A 37 -19.04 4.22 1.81
CA SER A 37 -18.64 5.64 1.82
C SER A 37 -17.14 5.87 1.71
N ALA A 38 -16.32 4.82 1.73
CA ALA A 38 -14.87 4.93 1.63
C ALA A 38 -14.43 5.18 0.19
N ASN A 39 -13.40 6.00 0.05
CA ASN A 39 -12.77 6.32 -1.23
C ASN A 39 -11.24 6.17 -1.15
N TYR A 40 -10.56 6.54 -2.23
CA TYR A 40 -9.10 6.42 -2.31
C TYR A 40 -8.37 7.17 -1.19
N GLN A 41 -8.89 8.30 -0.69
CA GLN A 41 -8.30 9.04 0.44
C GLN A 41 -8.35 8.23 1.73
N ASP A 42 -9.42 7.46 1.96
CA ASP A 42 -9.48 6.53 3.09
C ASP A 42 -8.44 5.41 2.95
N ALA A 43 -8.28 4.85 1.75
CA ALA A 43 -7.26 3.83 1.47
C ALA A 43 -5.86 4.38 1.74
N LYS A 44 -5.56 5.60 1.24
CA LYS A 44 -4.29 6.28 1.53
C LYS A 44 -4.04 6.44 3.02
N GLY A 45 -5.04 6.93 3.76
CA GLY A 45 -4.95 7.10 5.21
C GLY A 45 -4.69 5.78 5.95
N ILE A 46 -5.29 4.68 5.50
CA ILE A 46 -5.06 3.34 6.07
C ILE A 46 -3.62 2.89 5.85
N ILE A 47 -3.10 3.02 4.63
CA ILE A 47 -1.73 2.59 4.29
C ILE A 47 -0.67 3.42 5.03
N ILE A 48 -0.85 4.74 5.12
CA ILE A 48 0.04 5.62 5.88
C ILE A 48 0.00 5.25 7.37
N ALA A 49 -1.18 5.00 7.93
CA ALA A 49 -1.32 4.60 9.33
C ALA A 49 -0.64 3.25 9.61
N ALA A 50 -0.85 2.25 8.73
CA ALA A 50 -0.19 0.95 8.83
C ALA A 50 1.34 1.08 8.83
N HIS A 51 1.89 1.89 7.92
CA HIS A 51 3.33 2.15 7.88
C HIS A 51 3.84 2.82 9.16
N LYS A 52 3.15 3.84 9.67
CA LYS A 52 3.51 4.54 10.90
C LYS A 52 3.47 3.62 12.14
N ASP A 53 2.59 2.64 12.12
CA ASP A 53 2.49 1.62 13.17
C ASP A 53 3.62 0.57 13.07
N GLY A 54 4.34 0.51 11.93
CA GLY A 54 5.33 -0.54 11.66
C GLY A 54 4.69 -1.91 11.36
N SER A 55 3.39 -1.92 11.08
CA SER A 55 2.56 -3.11 10.92
C SER A 55 2.13 -3.31 9.45
N TRP A 56 1.80 -4.54 9.08
CA TRP A 56 1.42 -4.94 7.70
C TRP A 56 2.40 -4.51 6.58
N PRO A 57 3.70 -4.81 6.71
CA PRO A 57 4.72 -4.34 5.78
C PRO A 57 4.51 -4.85 4.35
N LYS A 58 3.97 -6.06 4.16
CA LYS A 58 3.72 -6.60 2.81
C LYS A 58 2.58 -5.86 2.13
N THR A 59 1.53 -5.56 2.89
CA THR A 59 0.36 -4.81 2.42
C THR A 59 0.74 -3.41 2.00
N VAL A 60 1.46 -2.68 2.88
CA VAL A 60 1.95 -1.33 2.58
C VAL A 60 2.83 -1.34 1.33
N LYS A 61 3.81 -2.25 1.26
CA LYS A 61 4.71 -2.39 0.12
C LYS A 61 3.95 -2.65 -1.17
N ARG A 62 3.08 -3.66 -1.20
CA ARG A 62 2.40 -4.10 -2.43
C ARG A 62 1.36 -3.08 -2.91
N TYR A 63 0.66 -2.42 -1.99
CA TYR A 63 -0.25 -1.32 -2.35
C TYR A 63 0.50 -0.21 -3.09
N LEU A 64 1.60 0.28 -2.50
CA LEU A 64 2.36 1.40 -3.06
C LEU A 64 3.02 1.05 -4.39
N LEU A 65 3.65 -0.13 -4.48
CA LEU A 65 4.35 -0.54 -5.69
C LEU A 65 3.39 -0.81 -6.85
N SER A 66 2.23 -1.42 -6.59
CA SER A 66 1.21 -1.61 -7.63
C SER A 66 0.56 -0.30 -8.07
N ASN A 67 0.36 0.66 -7.16
CA ASN A 67 -0.13 2.00 -7.49
C ASN A 67 0.88 2.77 -8.34
N TYR A 68 2.15 2.79 -7.93
CA TYR A 68 3.24 3.41 -8.70
C TYR A 68 3.38 2.80 -10.08
N ARG A 69 3.30 1.47 -10.21
CA ARG A 69 3.41 0.79 -11.51
C ARG A 69 2.36 1.29 -12.52
N VAL A 70 1.14 1.58 -12.07
CA VAL A 70 0.05 2.05 -12.93
C VAL A 70 0.14 3.54 -13.22
N HIS A 71 0.46 4.37 -12.23
CA HIS A 71 0.43 5.83 -12.37
C HIS A 71 1.78 6.47 -12.68
N GLN A 72 2.88 5.71 -12.54
CA GLN A 72 4.26 6.19 -12.62
C GLN A 72 4.54 7.38 -11.68
N ASN A 73 3.70 7.53 -10.65
CA ASN A 73 3.78 8.54 -9.63
C ASN A 73 3.14 8.03 -8.32
N VAL A 74 3.39 8.75 -7.23
CA VAL A 74 2.67 8.60 -5.97
C VAL A 74 2.16 9.97 -5.52
N SER A 75 1.05 9.99 -4.78
CA SER A 75 0.59 11.21 -4.13
C SER A 75 1.66 11.73 -3.14
N SER A 76 1.72 13.04 -2.93
CA SER A 76 2.70 13.67 -2.04
C SER A 76 2.72 13.09 -0.62
N GLU A 77 1.55 12.70 -0.12
CA GLU A 77 1.35 12.11 1.21
C GLU A 77 1.99 10.73 1.34
N PHE A 78 2.28 10.07 0.21
CA PHE A 78 2.99 8.82 0.17
C PHE A 78 4.49 8.97 -0.03
N ASN A 79 5.03 10.16 -0.32
CA ASN A 79 6.46 10.31 -0.65
C ASN A 79 7.38 9.71 0.43
N GLU A 80 7.13 10.00 1.70
CA GLU A 80 7.92 9.46 2.81
C GLU A 80 7.79 7.94 2.92
N VAL A 81 6.55 7.43 2.88
CA VAL A 81 6.26 6.00 3.00
C VAL A 81 6.84 5.23 1.81
N PHE A 82 6.71 5.78 0.61
CA PHE A 82 7.20 5.20 -0.62
C PHE A 82 8.73 5.15 -0.62
N ALA A 83 9.40 6.24 -0.26
CA ALA A 83 10.87 6.26 -0.14
C ALA A 83 11.34 5.21 0.88
N ALA A 84 10.67 5.10 2.02
CA ALA A 84 10.97 4.08 3.02
C ALA A 84 10.79 2.66 2.46
N VAL A 85 9.69 2.39 1.76
CA VAL A 85 9.45 1.08 1.11
C VAL A 85 10.51 0.77 0.06
N VAL A 86 10.82 1.72 -0.83
CA VAL A 86 11.84 1.55 -1.88
C VAL A 86 13.22 1.29 -1.28
N ALA A 87 13.55 1.93 -0.16
CA ALA A 87 14.81 1.68 0.56
C ALA A 87 14.92 0.25 1.12
N THR A 88 13.79 -0.44 1.36
CA THR A 88 13.79 -1.86 1.76
C THR A 88 13.92 -2.84 0.60
N LEU A 89 13.81 -2.38 -0.64
CA LEU A 89 13.86 -3.24 -1.82
C LEU A 89 15.30 -3.53 -2.23
N THR A 90 15.52 -4.78 -2.62
CA THR A 90 16.72 -5.15 -3.39
C THR A 90 16.67 -4.56 -4.80
N GLU A 91 17.83 -4.41 -5.45
CA GLU A 91 17.89 -3.93 -6.84
C GLU A 91 17.09 -4.80 -7.81
N GLN A 92 17.06 -6.12 -7.58
CA GLN A 92 16.26 -7.04 -8.38
C GLN A 92 14.75 -6.77 -8.23
N GLU A 93 14.29 -6.49 -7.00
CA GLU A 93 12.90 -6.12 -6.78
C GLU A 93 12.59 -4.75 -7.40
N LYS A 94 13.48 -3.76 -7.26
CA LYS A 94 13.30 -2.45 -7.90
C LYS A 94 13.14 -2.58 -9.41
N GLN A 95 13.97 -3.38 -10.07
CA GLN A 95 13.84 -3.68 -11.50
C GLN A 95 12.51 -4.36 -11.82
N GLY A 96 12.09 -5.35 -11.02
CA GLY A 96 10.80 -6.03 -11.19
C GLY A 96 9.58 -5.10 -11.06
N TRP A 97 9.72 -3.99 -10.33
CA TRP A 97 8.69 -2.97 -10.16
C TRP A 97 8.86 -1.75 -11.07
N GLY A 98 9.90 -1.71 -11.91
CA GLY A 98 10.18 -0.57 -12.80
C GLY A 98 10.69 0.68 -12.07
N LEU A 99 11.35 0.50 -10.93
CA LEU A 99 11.87 1.57 -10.06
C LEU A 99 13.35 1.88 -10.28
N SER A 100 14.05 1.10 -11.10
CA SER A 100 15.45 1.38 -11.41
C SER A 100 15.54 2.58 -12.34
N GLU A 101 16.33 3.60 -11.96
CA GLU A 101 16.81 4.60 -12.91
C GLU A 101 17.46 3.84 -14.08
N THR A 102 16.95 4.07 -15.29
CA THR A 102 17.74 3.81 -16.49
C THR A 102 19.02 4.62 -16.35
N ALA A 103 20.14 3.91 -16.22
CA ALA A 103 21.49 4.46 -16.29
C ALA A 103 21.68 5.33 -17.55
#